data_AF-A0AAE3ZSL5-F1
#
_entry.id   AF-A0AAE3ZSL5-F1
#
_cell.length_a   1.000
_cell.length_b   1.000
_cell.length_c   1.000
_cell.angle_alpha   90.00
_cell.angle_beta   90.00
_cell.angle_gamma   90.00
#
_symmetry.space_group_name_H-M   'P 1'
#
loop_
_entity.id
_entity.type
_entity.pdbx_description
1 polymer ?
#
loop_
_entity_poly.entity_id
_entity_poly.type
_entity_poly.pdbx_seq_one_letter_code
_entity_poly.pdbx_strand_id
1 'polypeptide(L)'
;MAVETIARLAESGRAEVPVYAIGVDRRIATRLLDLAGSPIFMAEGIFAAEIVRELRDRGLLAEAYALRRSRTVTFARRLSRDLTERRKPPALLVRRGLQLLRAEPVVLRRQVALGCRAASAGRIVREVRAMAGAPDPAGTHGEPAVN
;
A
#
# COMPACT_ATOMS: atom_id res chain seq x y z
N MET A 1 -3.48 19.35 -1.29
CA MET A 1 -3.78 18.23 -2.23
C MET A 1 -2.73 17.15 -2.05
N ALA A 2 -3.03 15.87 -2.26
CA ALA A 2 -2.12 14.76 -1.92
C ALA A 2 -0.74 14.86 -2.61
N VAL A 3 -0.70 15.21 -3.90
CA VAL A 3 0.55 15.37 -4.66
C VAL A 3 1.42 16.48 -4.10
N GLU A 4 0.83 17.60 -3.68
CA GLU A 4 1.55 18.71 -3.04
C GLU A 4 2.17 18.29 -1.70
N THR A 5 1.43 17.52 -0.89
CA THR A 5 1.96 16.97 0.36
C THR A 5 3.13 16.00 0.10
N ILE A 6 3.05 15.20 -0.96
CA ILE A 6 4.13 14.30 -1.40
C ILE A 6 5.36 15.10 -1.86
N ALA A 7 5.16 16.16 -2.65
CA ALA A 7 6.25 17.04 -3.08
C ALA A 7 6.98 17.65 -1.88
N ARG A 8 6.23 18.18 -0.89
CA ARG A 8 6.83 18.72 0.35
C ARG A 8 7.61 17.69 1.15
N LEU A 9 7.11 16.45 1.24
CA LEU A 9 7.83 15.36 1.89
C LEU A 9 9.12 15.02 1.13
N ALA A 10 9.09 15.00 -0.20
CA ALA A 10 10.26 14.72 -1.01
C ALA A 10 11.32 15.83 -0.92
N GLU A 11 10.90 17.10 -0.85
CA GLU A 11 11.80 18.26 -0.80
C GLU A 11 12.40 18.49 0.59
N SER A 12 11.59 18.35 1.65
CA SER A 12 11.97 18.79 3.00
C SER A 12 12.04 17.67 4.03
N GLY A 13 11.64 16.44 3.66
CA GLY A 13 11.49 15.33 4.59
C GLY A 13 10.33 15.48 5.58
N ARG A 14 9.53 16.56 5.50
CA ARG A 14 8.46 16.87 6.45
C ARG A 14 7.21 17.43 5.77
N ALA A 15 6.04 17.03 6.24
CA ALA A 15 4.79 17.66 5.83
C ALA A 15 3.66 17.42 6.84
N GLU A 16 2.69 18.33 6.87
CA GLU A 16 1.43 18.09 7.56
C GLU A 16 0.55 17.13 6.76
N VAL A 17 0.11 16.05 7.39
CA VAL A 17 -0.80 15.07 6.81
C VAL A 17 -2.12 15.05 7.59
N PRO A 18 -3.27 14.90 6.91
CA PRO A 18 -4.56 14.84 7.59
C PRO A 18 -4.69 13.55 8.42
N VAL A 19 -5.35 13.67 9.56
CA VAL A 19 -5.81 12.53 10.36
C VAL A 19 -7.32 12.40 10.18
N TYR A 20 -7.76 11.28 9.61
CA TYR A 20 -9.16 10.96 9.39
C TYR A 20 -9.65 10.00 10.48
N ALA A 21 -10.82 10.29 11.06
CA ALA A 21 -11.50 9.36 11.95
C ALA A 21 -12.49 8.51 11.14
N ILE A 22 -12.23 7.20 11.09
CA ILE A 22 -12.98 6.22 10.30
C ILE A 22 -14.48 6.20 10.68
N GLY A 23 -14.84 6.62 11.90
CA GLY A 23 -16.23 6.61 12.39
C GLY A 23 -17.08 7.84 12.05
N VAL A 24 -16.49 8.95 11.61
CA VAL A 24 -17.20 10.24 11.38
C VAL A 24 -16.96 10.83 9.99
N ASP A 25 -16.32 10.07 9.09
CA ASP A 25 -16.00 10.42 7.70
C ASP A 25 -15.54 11.89 7.51
N ARG A 26 -14.76 12.38 8.48
CA ARG A 26 -14.26 13.75 8.50
C ARG A 26 -12.80 13.79 8.92
N ARG A 27 -12.11 14.82 8.43
CA ARG A 27 -10.81 15.22 8.97
C ARG A 27 -11.03 15.71 10.40
N ILE A 28 -10.29 15.14 11.35
CA ILE A 28 -10.37 15.51 12.77
C ILE A 28 -9.15 16.31 13.23
N ALA A 29 -8.01 16.14 12.56
CA ALA A 29 -6.77 16.87 12.87
C ALA A 29 -5.81 16.86 11.67
N THR A 30 -4.68 17.53 11.83
CA THR A 30 -3.46 17.31 11.06
C THR A 30 -2.38 16.78 12.00
N ARG A 31 -1.41 16.02 11.46
CA ARG A 31 -0.20 15.63 12.18
C ARG A 31 1.01 15.94 11.33
N LEU A 32 2.12 16.31 11.96
CA LEU A 32 3.40 16.37 11.26
C LEU A 32 3.88 14.93 10.96
N LEU A 33 4.19 14.68 9.70
CA LEU A 33 4.94 13.51 9.27
C LEU A 33 6.39 13.96 9.02
N ASP A 34 7.34 13.30 9.67
CA ASP A 34 8.78 13.49 9.50
C ASP A 34 9.38 12.16 9.03
N LEU A 35 10.13 12.19 7.94
CA LEU A 35 10.80 11.01 7.38
C LEU A 35 12.01 10.56 8.22
N ALA A 36 12.46 11.39 9.17
CA ALA A 36 13.57 11.08 10.08
C ALA A 36 14.85 10.62 9.33
N GLY A 37 15.13 11.25 8.19
CA GLY A 37 16.28 10.92 7.33
C GLY A 37 16.07 9.70 6.41
N SER A 38 14.89 9.07 6.39
CA SER A 38 14.58 8.03 5.43
C SER A 38 14.58 8.59 3.99
N PRO A 39 15.29 7.96 3.04
CA PRO A 39 15.37 8.44 1.66
C PRO A 39 14.08 8.19 0.86
N ILE A 40 13.21 7.31 1.37
CA ILE A 40 11.93 6.97 0.74
C ILE A 40 10.81 6.92 1.78
N PHE A 41 9.57 7.12 1.33
CA PHE A 41 8.37 6.81 2.10
C PHE A 41 7.36 6.08 1.22
N MET A 42 6.41 5.39 1.86
CA MET A 42 5.34 4.69 1.17
C MET A 42 3.99 5.31 1.55
N ALA A 43 3.23 5.71 0.52
CA ALA A 43 1.84 6.09 0.66
C ALA A 43 0.95 4.96 0.11
N GLU A 44 -0.06 4.57 0.87
CA GLU A 44 -1.05 3.56 0.46
C GLU A 44 -2.45 4.16 0.40
N GLY A 45 -3.30 3.61 -0.47
CA GLY A 45 -4.69 4.03 -0.59
C GLY A 45 -5.39 3.42 -1.80
N ILE A 46 -6.71 3.36 -1.74
CA ILE A 46 -7.54 2.80 -2.84
C ILE A 46 -7.49 3.64 -4.13
N PHE A 47 -7.12 4.92 -4.01
CA PHE A 47 -6.96 5.87 -5.12
C PHE A 47 -5.49 6.15 -5.44
N ALA A 48 -4.53 5.39 -4.89
CA ALA A 48 -3.10 5.66 -5.08
C ALA A 48 -2.70 5.67 -6.57
N ALA A 49 -3.29 4.81 -7.40
CA ALA A 49 -2.99 4.78 -8.83
C ALA A 49 -3.39 6.06 -9.59
N GLU A 50 -4.37 6.83 -9.09
CA GLU A 50 -4.85 8.04 -9.79
C GLU A 50 -3.76 9.11 -9.91
N ILE A 51 -2.84 9.16 -8.95
CA ILE A 51 -1.77 10.16 -8.89
C ILE A 51 -0.45 9.66 -9.48
N VAL A 52 -0.37 8.40 -9.93
CA VAL A 52 0.89 7.78 -10.39
C VAL A 52 1.49 8.51 -11.58
N ARG A 53 0.68 8.86 -12.57
CA ARG A 53 1.15 9.59 -13.75
C ARG A 53 1.75 10.94 -13.35
N GLU A 54 1.01 11.71 -12.55
CA GLU A 54 1.45 13.04 -12.11
C GLU A 54 2.72 12.99 -11.26
N LEU A 55 2.85 12.01 -10.35
CA LEU A 55 4.08 11.83 -9.57
C LEU A 55 5.27 11.43 -10.45
N ARG A 56 5.04 10.59 -11.47
CA ARG A 56 6.08 10.21 -12.43
C ARG A 56 6.53 11.39 -13.27
N ASP A 57 5.59 12.18 -13.79
CA ASP A 57 5.88 13.36 -14.61
C ASP A 57 6.68 14.41 -13.84
N ARG A 58 6.48 14.50 -12.52
CA ARG A 58 7.23 15.38 -11.61
C ARG A 58 8.55 14.79 -11.10
N GLY A 59 8.90 13.56 -11.47
CA GLY A 59 10.10 12.88 -10.95
C GLY A 59 10.04 12.52 -9.46
N LEU A 60 8.85 12.51 -8.86
CA LEU A 60 8.64 12.24 -7.43
C LEU A 60 8.36 10.75 -7.13
N LEU A 61 8.21 9.92 -8.16
CA LEU A 61 7.80 8.52 -8.01
C LEU A 61 9.00 7.59 -8.11
N ALA A 62 9.34 6.91 -7.00
CA ALA A 62 10.29 5.80 -7.02
C ALA A 62 9.69 4.57 -7.72
N GLU A 63 8.52 4.13 -7.27
CA GLU A 63 7.76 3.02 -7.89
C GLU A 63 6.30 3.05 -7.41
N ALA A 64 5.38 2.49 -8.21
CA ALA A 64 3.97 2.34 -7.87
C ALA A 64 3.50 0.89 -7.99
N TYR A 65 2.81 0.38 -6.97
CA TYR A 65 2.44 -1.03 -6.89
C TYR A 65 0.93 -1.24 -6.79
N ALA A 66 0.45 -2.24 -7.52
CA ALA A 66 -0.86 -2.84 -7.31
C ALA A 66 -0.68 -4.20 -6.62
N LEU A 67 -1.13 -4.31 -5.37
CA LEU A 67 -0.88 -5.51 -4.58
C LEU A 67 -1.69 -6.70 -5.11
N ARG A 68 -0.98 -7.71 -5.61
CA ARG A 68 -1.56 -8.96 -6.12
C ARG A 68 -1.59 -10.01 -5.01
N ARG A 69 -2.77 -10.32 -4.48
CA ARG A 69 -3.00 -11.41 -3.51
C ARG A 69 -3.80 -12.55 -4.13
N SER A 70 -3.78 -13.71 -3.48
CA SER A 70 -4.67 -14.81 -3.85
C SER A 70 -6.11 -14.42 -3.52
N ARG A 71 -6.92 -14.24 -4.57
CA ARG A 71 -8.31 -13.79 -4.51
C ARG A 71 -9.16 -14.69 -3.61
N THR A 72 -8.97 -16.01 -3.73
CA THR A 72 -9.64 -17.03 -2.92
C THR A 72 -9.26 -16.94 -1.46
N VAL A 73 -7.98 -16.71 -1.15
CA VAL A 73 -7.52 -16.54 0.23
C VAL A 73 -8.04 -15.24 0.83
N THR A 74 -8.05 -14.14 0.06
CA THR A 74 -8.63 -12.85 0.48
C THR A 74 -10.12 -13.00 0.77
N PHE A 75 -10.87 -13.67 -0.11
CA PHE A 75 -12.28 -13.97 0.08
C PHE A 75 -12.52 -14.82 1.34
N ALA A 76 -11.79 -15.92 1.51
CA ALA A 76 -11.95 -16.82 2.64
C ALA A 76 -11.68 -16.08 3.97
N ARG A 77 -10.57 -15.35 4.08
CA ARG A 77 -10.23 -14.56 5.27
C ARG A 77 -11.30 -13.52 5.59
N ARG A 78 -11.79 -12.82 4.57
CA ARG A 78 -12.84 -11.80 4.72
C ARG A 78 -14.15 -12.43 5.18
N LEU A 79 -14.56 -13.52 4.56
CA LEU A 79 -15.79 -14.23 4.90
C LEU A 79 -15.72 -14.76 6.34
N SER A 80 -14.63 -15.44 6.72
CA SER A 80 -14.43 -15.93 8.08
C SER A 80 -14.53 -14.81 9.11
N ARG A 81 -13.81 -13.70 8.91
CA ARG A 81 -13.86 -12.54 9.81
C ARG A 81 -15.27 -11.96 9.91
N ASP A 82 -15.92 -11.71 8.77
CA ASP A 82 -17.23 -11.07 8.74
C ASP A 82 -18.32 -11.98 9.38
N LEU A 83 -18.15 -13.32 9.31
CA LEU A 83 -18.99 -14.30 10.00
C LEU A 83 -18.73 -14.34 11.50
N THR A 84 -17.47 -14.35 11.93
CA THR A 84 -17.07 -14.31 13.35
C THR A 84 -17.63 -13.06 14.03
N GLU A 85 -17.58 -11.91 13.34
CA GLU A 85 -18.08 -10.63 13.86
C GLU A 85 -19.61 -10.46 13.71
N ARG A 86 -20.32 -11.46 13.16
CA ARG A 86 -21.78 -11.46 12.90
C ARG A 86 -22.30 -10.16 12.28
N ARG A 87 -21.50 -9.50 11.42
CA ARG A 87 -21.82 -8.16 10.91
C ARG A 87 -23.11 -8.12 10.10
N LYS A 88 -23.47 -9.23 9.43
CA LYS A 88 -24.61 -9.38 8.52
C LYS A 88 -25.07 -10.83 8.44
N PRO A 89 -26.28 -11.13 7.92
CA PRO A 89 -26.72 -12.49 7.65
C PRO A 89 -25.71 -13.26 6.78
N PRO A 90 -25.41 -14.54 7.07
CA PRO A 90 -24.38 -15.32 6.37
C PRO A 90 -24.54 -15.34 4.84
N ALA A 91 -25.77 -15.50 4.35
CA ALA A 91 -26.07 -15.51 2.91
C ALA A 91 -25.68 -14.20 2.22
N LEU A 92 -25.86 -13.06 2.89
CA LEU A 92 -25.46 -11.75 2.36
C LEU A 92 -23.93 -11.60 2.31
N LEU A 93 -23.22 -12.13 3.30
CA LEU A 93 -21.75 -12.11 3.33
C LEU A 93 -21.15 -12.96 2.21
N VAL A 94 -21.69 -14.17 1.98
CA VAL A 94 -21.28 -15.03 0.87
C VAL A 94 -21.54 -14.36 -0.47
N ARG A 95 -22.76 -13.84 -0.69
CA ARG A 95 -23.12 -13.15 -1.94
C ARG A 95 -22.20 -11.96 -2.23
N ARG A 96 -22.00 -11.09 -1.24
CA ARG A 96 -21.08 -9.94 -1.39
C ARG A 96 -19.65 -10.40 -1.64
N GLY A 97 -19.16 -11.37 -0.89
CA GLY A 97 -17.81 -11.89 -1.05
C GLY A 97 -17.57 -12.48 -2.44
N LEU A 98 -18.55 -13.19 -3.02
CA LEU A 98 -18.47 -13.69 -4.40
C LEU A 98 -18.46 -12.55 -5.43
N GLN A 99 -19.24 -11.48 -5.23
CA GLN A 99 -19.19 -10.30 -6.10
C GLN A 99 -17.81 -9.64 -6.08
N LEU A 100 -17.23 -9.48 -4.89
CA LEU A 100 -15.90 -8.90 -4.71
C LEU A 100 -14.81 -9.78 -5.30
N LEU A 101 -14.90 -11.09 -5.08
CA LEU A 101 -14.03 -12.07 -5.71
C LEU A 101 -14.05 -11.85 -7.21
N ARG A 102 -15.23 -11.83 -7.86
CA ARG A 102 -15.37 -11.62 -9.32
C ARG A 102 -14.85 -10.26 -9.81
N ALA A 103 -15.02 -9.19 -9.03
CA ALA A 103 -14.61 -7.84 -9.41
C ALA A 103 -13.09 -7.60 -9.33
N GLU A 104 -12.37 -8.34 -8.49
CA GLU A 104 -10.95 -8.10 -8.20
C GLU A 104 -10.01 -8.00 -9.43
N PRO A 105 -10.15 -8.80 -10.51
CA PRO A 105 -9.30 -8.68 -11.70
C PRO A 105 -9.52 -7.35 -12.43
N VAL A 106 -10.75 -6.84 -12.44
CA VAL A 106 -11.06 -5.54 -13.05
C VAL A 106 -10.35 -4.44 -12.29
N VAL A 107 -10.39 -4.50 -10.95
CA VAL A 107 -9.69 -3.54 -10.08
C VAL A 107 -8.18 -3.61 -10.35
N LEU A 108 -7.58 -4.81 -10.33
CA LEU A 108 -6.15 -4.96 -10.57
C LEU A 108 -5.75 -4.44 -11.95
N ARG A 109 -6.51 -4.77 -13.01
CA ARG A 109 -6.26 -4.27 -14.36
C ARG A 109 -6.34 -2.75 -14.44
N ARG A 110 -7.32 -2.13 -13.77
CA ARG A 110 -7.44 -0.67 -13.73
C ARG A 110 -6.24 -0.02 -13.06
N GLN A 111 -5.80 -0.54 -11.91
CA GLN A 111 -4.63 -0.02 -11.21
C GLN A 111 -3.36 -0.14 -12.08
N VAL A 112 -3.22 -1.25 -12.81
CA VAL A 112 -2.11 -1.43 -13.77
C VAL A 112 -2.21 -0.46 -14.94
N ALA A 113 -3.40 -0.27 -15.51
CA ALA A 113 -3.62 0.68 -16.60
C ALA A 113 -3.31 2.13 -16.20
N LEU A 114 -3.49 2.48 -14.92
CA LEU A 114 -3.12 3.78 -14.35
C LEU A 114 -1.61 3.90 -14.04
N GLY A 115 -0.82 2.86 -14.28
CA GLY A 115 0.63 2.90 -14.21
C GLY A 115 1.26 2.20 -13.00
N CYS A 116 0.49 1.44 -12.21
CA CYS A 116 1.03 0.59 -11.16
C CYS A 116 1.56 -0.75 -11.70
N ARG A 117 2.60 -1.31 -11.07
CA ARG A 117 3.05 -2.67 -11.32
C ARG A 117 2.38 -3.66 -10.39
N ALA A 118 1.80 -4.73 -10.95
CA ALA A 118 1.21 -5.80 -10.15
C ALA A 118 2.30 -6.68 -9.50
N ALA A 119 2.34 -6.75 -8.17
CA ALA A 119 3.35 -7.52 -7.44
C ALA A 119 2.80 -8.14 -6.14
N SER A 120 3.42 -9.24 -5.69
CA SER A 120 3.10 -9.83 -4.38
C SER A 120 3.71 -9.00 -3.25
N ALA A 121 3.15 -9.10 -2.04
CA ALA A 121 3.66 -8.37 -0.87
C ALA A 121 5.15 -8.63 -0.63
N GLY A 122 5.60 -9.89 -0.70
CA GLY A 122 7.01 -10.25 -0.50
C GLY A 122 7.94 -9.62 -1.55
N ARG A 123 7.50 -9.52 -2.81
CA ARG A 123 8.26 -8.82 -3.86
C ARG A 123 8.34 -7.33 -3.60
N ILE A 124 7.23 -6.69 -3.24
CA ILE A 124 7.18 -5.25 -2.92
C ILE A 124 8.12 -4.94 -1.76
N VAL A 125 8.04 -5.69 -0.66
CA VAL A 125 8.90 -5.48 0.51
C VAL A 125 10.37 -5.59 0.15
N ARG A 126 10.76 -6.59 -0.65
CA ARG A 126 12.16 -6.76 -1.08
C ARG A 126 12.64 -5.57 -1.91
N GLU A 127 11.85 -5.14 -2.89
CA GLU A 127 12.23 -4.03 -3.78
C GLU A 127 12.27 -2.69 -3.02
N VAL A 128 11.34 -2.45 -2.10
CA VAL A 128 11.32 -1.25 -1.26
C VAL A 128 12.53 -1.20 -0.32
N ARG A 129 12.93 -2.35 0.27
CA ARG A 129 14.15 -2.42 1.07
C ARG A 129 15.39 -2.10 0.26
N ALA A 130 15.48 -2.63 -0.95
CA ALA A 130 16.58 -2.33 -1.86
C ALA A 130 16.64 -0.83 -2.20
N MET A 131 15.48 -0.20 -2.46
CA MET A 131 15.40 1.26 -2.68
C MET A 131 15.77 2.08 -1.43
N ALA A 132 15.46 1.58 -0.24
CA ALA A 132 15.81 2.24 1.02
C ALA A 132 17.30 2.11 1.39
N GLY A 133 18.09 1.32 0.64
CA GLY A 133 19.46 0.97 1.03
C GLY A 133 19.53 0.10 2.29
N ALA A 134 18.44 -0.60 2.65
CA ALA A 134 18.40 -1.46 3.82
C ALA A 134 19.09 -2.81 3.52
N PRO A 135 20.00 -3.31 4.38
CA PRO A 135 20.66 -4.59 4.17
C PRO A 135 19.66 -5.76 4.15
N ASP A 136 19.94 -6.76 3.31
CA ASP A 136 19.13 -7.98 3.20
C ASP A 136 19.24 -8.81 4.49
N PRO A 137 18.14 -9.17 5.18
CA PRO A 137 18.19 -10.00 6.39
C PRO A 137 18.74 -11.41 6.16
N ALA A 138 18.91 -11.85 4.91
CA ALA A 138 19.51 -13.16 4.58
C ALA A 138 21.05 -13.18 4.65
N GLY A 139 21.71 -12.07 5.00
CA GLY A 139 23.18 -11.94 5.04
C GLY A 139 23.88 -12.39 6.33
N THR A 140 23.20 -13.03 7.30
CA THR A 140 23.82 -13.48 8.55
C THR A 140 23.99 -15.01 8.59
N HIS A 141 24.70 -15.57 7.61
CA HIS A 141 25.35 -16.88 7.78
C HIS A 141 26.78 -16.83 7.25
N GLY A 142 27.68 -16.48 8.16
CA GLY A 142 28.99 -17.12 8.35
C GLY A 142 30.02 -17.03 7.24
N GLU A 143 31.03 -16.18 7.46
CA GLU A 143 32.42 -16.64 7.54
C GLU A 143 33.22 -15.64 8.39
N PRO A 144 33.76 -16.01 9.56
CA PRO A 144 34.88 -15.30 10.13
C PRO A 144 36.14 -15.72 9.37
N ALA A 145 36.77 -14.76 8.71
CA ALA A 145 38.10 -14.92 8.16
C ALA A 145 39.13 -15.11 9.30
N VAL A 146 39.82 -16.25 9.20
CA VAL A 146 41.27 -16.45 9.38
C VAL A 146 41.89 -16.07 10.74
N ASN A 147 42.50 -17.09 11.36
CA ASN A 147 43.93 -17.02 11.69
C ASN A 147 44.64 -18.13 10.90
#